data_AF-A0A9E5AVE5-F1
#
_entry.id   AF-A0A9E5AVE5-F1
#
_cell.length_a   1.000
_cell.length_b   1.000
_cell.length_c   1.000
_cell.angle_alpha   90.00
_cell.angle_beta   90.00
_cell.angle_gamma   90.00
#
_symmetry.space_group_name_H-M   'P 1'
#
loop_
_entity.id
_entity.type
_entity.pdbx_description
1 polymer ?
#
loop_
_entity_poly.entity_id
_entity_poly.type
_entity_poly.pdbx_seq_one_letter_code
_entity_poly.pdbx_strand_id
1 'polypeptide(L)'
;MLQSLILASVVLACAPALNAQGAQIGRAGAGGGVYFNLEAQLDLSKEQTAALAKVRKEQQEKTSALFTNKELKQEERTKLWQELRTESEKEVNAIYTEAQRKKLVELEAQQQRKWNEFRYTGMSTELGLIDDQMTKLAAVAKAQEERSRAIFQDGTLDRKQRQDKWAALTAEFRDKADKVFTAEQLAKITKHRGEQQRKADMAQVAGYGIDFELNEDQRKQVNLLAKEMTRAMNEIYAEKDLPGEEKAAKYLESQKKLRAKFTEILNDEQRKRYIVEQEILDLGWIFGGQTRQLDLTADQRGKIKTLRKEHADKTREIFADKESSQEVKTKKASDLNAAHNLTLEALLTEAQTKKLKEELRPNPGTGLLQPRTLR
;
A
#
# COMPACT_ATOMS: atom_id res chain seq x y z
N MET A 1 13.09 -2.51 -15.23
CA MET A 1 12.35 -1.24 -15.11
C MET A 1 10.99 -1.55 -14.50
N LEU A 2 10.18 -0.52 -14.20
CA LEU A 2 8.78 -0.60 -13.76
C LEU A 2 8.48 -1.10 -12.34
N GLN A 3 8.39 -0.12 -11.44
CA GLN A 3 7.33 -0.05 -10.44
C GLN A 3 6.74 1.35 -10.48
N SER A 4 5.44 1.45 -10.19
CA SER A 4 4.73 2.69 -9.79
C SER A 4 4.18 3.57 -10.92
N LEU A 5 2.88 3.41 -11.17
CA LEU A 5 1.96 4.55 -11.23
C LEU A 5 0.55 4.02 -10.96
N ILE A 6 0.28 3.95 -9.66
CA ILE A 6 -1.08 3.86 -9.11
C ILE A 6 -1.75 5.18 -9.45
N LEU A 7 -2.96 5.10 -10.02
CA LEU A 7 -3.88 6.23 -10.12
C LEU A 7 -3.98 6.89 -8.75
N ALA A 8 -3.59 8.16 -8.67
CA ALA A 8 -3.52 9.00 -7.46
C ALA A 8 -4.42 8.56 -6.29
N SER A 9 -3.84 7.76 -5.40
CA SER A 9 -4.22 7.63 -3.99
C SER A 9 -2.92 7.50 -3.22
N VAL A 10 -2.37 8.65 -2.84
CA VAL A 10 -1.18 8.74 -1.98
C VAL A 10 -1.60 8.30 -0.58
N VAL A 11 -1.45 7.01 -0.27
CA VAL A 11 -1.27 6.55 1.10
C VAL A 11 0.22 6.25 1.26
N LEU A 12 0.96 7.27 1.70
CA LEU A 12 2.33 7.12 2.18
C LEU A 12 2.27 6.41 3.54
N ALA A 13 2.56 5.11 3.57
CA ALA A 13 2.90 4.40 4.80
C ALA A 13 4.40 4.08 4.78
N CYS A 14 5.20 4.91 5.43
CA CYS A 14 6.57 4.58 5.80
C CYS A 14 6.54 3.61 6.98
N ALA A 15 7.16 2.43 6.83
CA ALA A 15 7.58 1.61 7.95
C ALA A 15 9.08 1.29 7.75
N PRO A 16 9.97 1.68 8.68
CA PRO A 16 11.36 1.30 8.64
C PRO A 16 11.58 -0.07 9.29
N ALA A 17 12.55 -0.80 8.72
CA ALA A 17 13.38 -1.83 9.36
C ALA A 17 12.71 -3.04 10.03
N LEU A 18 12.77 -4.18 9.34
CA LEU A 18 13.04 -5.48 9.97
C LEU A 18 13.88 -6.32 8.99
N ASN A 19 15.19 -6.32 9.21
CA ASN A 19 16.14 -7.27 8.64
C ASN A 19 16.63 -8.15 9.79
N ALA A 20 16.35 -9.44 9.76
CA ALA A 20 17.25 -10.50 10.23
C ALA A 20 16.63 -11.89 9.97
N GLN A 21 17.48 -12.78 9.46
CA GLN A 21 17.39 -14.24 9.43
C GLN A 21 16.57 -14.93 8.31
N GLY A 22 17.33 -15.44 7.33
CA GLY A 22 17.41 -16.90 7.15
C GLY A 22 16.58 -17.53 6.03
N ALA A 23 17.18 -17.61 4.85
CA ALA A 23 16.98 -18.63 3.80
C ALA A 23 15.60 -18.84 3.15
N GLN A 24 15.64 -18.77 1.80
CA GLN A 24 14.78 -19.51 0.86
C GLN A 24 13.28 -19.16 0.81
N ILE A 25 12.99 -18.11 0.06
CA ILE A 25 12.35 -18.15 -1.28
C ILE A 25 12.18 -16.68 -1.64
N GLY A 26 12.78 -16.27 -2.76
CA GLY A 26 12.72 -14.91 -3.24
C GLY A 26 11.28 -14.43 -3.26
N ARG A 27 10.96 -13.50 -2.35
CA ARG A 27 9.72 -12.75 -2.37
C ARG A 27 9.74 -12.01 -3.71
N ALA A 28 9.12 -12.61 -4.72
CA ALA A 28 8.81 -11.98 -5.98
C ALA A 28 8.11 -10.68 -5.61
N GLY A 29 8.85 -9.58 -5.63
CA GLY A 29 8.29 -8.27 -5.32
C GLY A 29 7.08 -8.09 -6.22
N ALA A 30 5.97 -7.63 -5.65
CA ALA A 30 4.64 -7.56 -6.25
C ALA A 30 4.53 -6.70 -7.54
N GLY A 31 5.64 -6.41 -8.22
CA GLY A 31 5.71 -5.81 -9.56
C GLY A 31 6.52 -6.60 -10.59
N GLY A 32 7.08 -7.78 -10.25
CA GLY A 32 7.97 -8.55 -11.15
C GLY A 32 7.31 -9.69 -11.95
N GLY A 33 6.08 -10.07 -11.62
CA GLY A 33 5.45 -11.31 -12.13
C GLY A 33 4.63 -11.19 -13.41
N VAL A 34 4.42 -9.98 -13.94
CA VAL A 34 3.55 -9.75 -15.12
C VAL A 34 4.34 -9.58 -16.42
N TYR A 35 5.68 -9.56 -16.37
CA TYR A 35 6.51 -9.78 -17.56
C TYR A 35 6.51 -11.28 -17.89
N PHE A 36 5.34 -11.75 -18.28
CA PHE A 36 5.11 -13.09 -18.82
C PHE A 36 6.14 -13.36 -19.89
N ASN A 37 7.08 -14.25 -19.59
CA ASN A 37 7.83 -15.14 -20.47
C ASN A 37 7.83 -14.76 -21.97
N LEU A 38 8.22 -13.52 -22.32
CA LEU A 38 8.23 -13.05 -23.71
C LEU A 38 9.17 -13.92 -24.55
N GLU A 39 10.23 -14.41 -23.90
CA GLU A 39 11.19 -15.35 -24.45
C GLU A 39 10.61 -16.69 -24.87
N ALA A 40 9.58 -17.20 -24.19
CA ALA A 40 8.90 -18.43 -24.63
C ALA A 40 8.20 -18.27 -25.98
N GLN A 41 7.95 -17.02 -26.42
CA GLN A 41 7.37 -16.71 -27.72
C GLN A 41 8.43 -16.41 -28.79
N LEU A 42 9.73 -16.44 -28.46
CA LEU A 42 10.81 -16.11 -29.40
C LEU A 42 11.44 -17.34 -30.08
N ASP A 43 10.92 -18.55 -29.81
CA ASP A 43 11.39 -19.80 -30.39
C ASP A 43 12.93 -19.95 -30.27
N LEU A 44 13.44 -19.71 -29.06
CA LEU A 44 14.87 -19.66 -28.78
C LEU A 44 15.55 -21.03 -29.01
N SER A 45 16.77 -21.02 -29.57
CA SER A 45 17.56 -22.24 -29.67
C SER A 45 18.07 -22.70 -28.28
N LYS A 46 18.55 -23.94 -28.19
CA LYS A 46 19.14 -24.47 -26.95
C LYS A 46 20.38 -23.66 -26.54
N GLU A 47 21.19 -23.27 -27.52
CA GLU A 47 22.40 -22.47 -27.33
C GLU A 47 22.04 -21.05 -26.85
N GLN A 48 21.04 -20.40 -27.45
CA GLN A 48 20.55 -19.08 -27.01
C GLN A 48 19.98 -19.13 -25.59
N THR A 49 19.22 -20.18 -25.27
CA THR A 49 18.66 -20.39 -23.92
C THR A 49 19.77 -20.54 -22.88
N ALA A 50 20.81 -21.33 -23.18
CA ALA A 50 21.96 -21.50 -22.30
C ALA A 50 22.75 -20.19 -22.12
N ALA A 51 22.94 -19.42 -23.21
CA ALA A 51 23.61 -18.12 -23.15
C ALA A 51 22.83 -17.11 -22.29
N LEU A 52 21.50 -17.02 -22.45
CA LEU A 52 20.66 -16.15 -21.61
C LEU A 52 20.69 -16.56 -20.14
N ALA A 53 20.67 -17.87 -19.85
CA ALA A 53 20.78 -18.37 -18.49
C ALA A 53 22.10 -17.95 -17.82
N LYS A 54 23.20 -17.95 -18.58
CA LYS A 54 24.50 -17.45 -18.13
C LYS A 54 24.45 -15.95 -17.82
N VAL A 55 23.98 -15.11 -18.75
CA VAL A 55 23.84 -13.65 -18.55
C VAL A 55 22.99 -13.34 -17.33
N ARG A 56 21.86 -14.04 -17.14
CA ARG A 56 20.98 -13.87 -15.97
C ARG A 56 21.67 -14.20 -14.66
N LYS A 57 22.43 -15.30 -14.63
CA LYS A 57 23.18 -15.70 -13.44
C LYS A 57 24.23 -14.65 -13.08
N GLU A 58 25.00 -14.19 -14.06
CA GLU A 58 26.00 -13.14 -13.87
C GLU A 58 25.36 -11.82 -13.42
N GLN A 59 24.23 -11.42 -14.03
CA GLN A 59 23.47 -10.24 -13.60
C GLN A 59 22.94 -10.39 -12.18
N GLN A 60 22.45 -11.57 -11.80
CA GLN A 60 21.98 -11.85 -10.44
C GLN A 60 23.11 -11.72 -9.42
N GLU A 61 24.30 -12.25 -9.72
CA GLU A 61 25.49 -12.16 -8.87
C GLU A 61 25.96 -10.69 -8.73
N LYS A 62 26.11 -9.97 -9.85
CA LYS A 62 26.48 -8.54 -9.86
C LYS A 62 25.44 -7.69 -9.10
N THR A 63 24.15 -7.96 -9.30
CA THR A 63 23.06 -7.28 -8.57
C THR A 63 23.12 -7.58 -7.08
N SER A 64 23.31 -8.85 -6.70
CA SER A 64 23.44 -9.27 -5.31
C SER A 64 24.62 -8.56 -4.62
N ALA A 65 25.79 -8.57 -5.25
CA ALA A 65 26.97 -7.87 -4.75
C ALA A 65 26.71 -6.36 -4.57
N LEU A 66 26.07 -5.73 -5.55
CA LEU A 66 25.72 -4.31 -5.52
C LEU A 66 24.80 -3.93 -4.35
N PHE A 67 23.79 -4.75 -4.05
CA PHE A 67 22.81 -4.48 -2.99
C PHE A 67 23.24 -4.98 -1.61
N THR A 68 24.19 -5.92 -1.53
CA THR A 68 24.79 -6.36 -0.26
C THR A 68 25.96 -5.48 0.17
N ASN A 69 26.58 -4.74 -0.75
CA ASN A 69 27.63 -3.78 -0.43
C ASN A 69 27.06 -2.58 0.34
N LYS A 70 27.44 -2.49 1.62
CA LYS A 70 27.04 -1.44 2.57
C LYS A 70 27.88 -0.16 2.47
N GLU A 71 29.03 -0.23 1.79
CA GLU A 71 29.95 0.90 1.63
C GLU A 71 29.47 1.86 0.53
N LEU A 72 28.72 1.36 -0.45
CA LEU A 72 28.19 2.16 -1.54
C LEU A 72 27.07 3.10 -1.06
N LYS A 73 27.23 4.38 -1.41
CA LYS A 73 26.15 5.36 -1.26
C LYS A 73 25.01 5.04 -2.22
N GLN A 74 23.80 5.51 -1.89
CA GLN A 74 22.60 5.22 -2.69
C GLN A 74 22.71 5.73 -4.14
N GLU A 75 23.34 6.89 -4.35
CA GLU A 75 23.55 7.47 -5.69
C GLU A 75 24.49 6.62 -6.53
N GLU A 76 25.65 6.24 -5.97
CA GLU A 76 26.63 5.35 -6.61
C GLU A 76 26.00 3.99 -6.93
N ARG A 77 25.25 3.42 -5.98
CA ARG A 77 24.52 2.17 -6.18
C ARG A 77 23.52 2.28 -7.34
N THR A 78 22.79 3.39 -7.42
CA THR A 78 21.82 3.64 -8.50
C THR A 78 22.52 3.74 -9.85
N LYS A 79 23.65 4.44 -9.92
CA LYS A 79 24.47 4.57 -11.12
C LYS A 79 25.01 3.21 -11.60
N LEU A 80 25.66 2.45 -10.71
CA LEU A 80 26.17 1.11 -11.00
C LEU A 80 25.06 0.15 -11.44
N TRP A 81 23.87 0.27 -10.86
CA TRP A 81 22.72 -0.53 -11.28
C TRP A 81 22.23 -0.17 -12.70
N GLN A 82 22.26 1.10 -13.08
CA GLN A 82 21.94 1.54 -14.44
C GLN A 82 22.98 1.04 -15.45
N GLU A 83 24.26 1.11 -15.10
CA GLU A 83 25.36 0.58 -15.90
C GLU A 83 25.21 -0.93 -16.08
N LEU A 84 25.00 -1.68 -14.99
CA LEU A 84 24.75 -3.12 -15.01
C LEU A 84 23.55 -3.50 -15.90
N ARG A 85 22.47 -2.70 -15.87
CA ARG A 85 21.33 -2.92 -16.74
C ARG A 85 21.65 -2.69 -18.21
N THR A 86 22.38 -1.62 -18.52
CA THR A 86 22.77 -1.29 -19.88
C THR A 86 23.73 -2.33 -20.47
N GLU A 87 24.68 -2.82 -19.66
CA GLU A 87 25.59 -3.90 -20.02
C GLU A 87 24.81 -5.20 -20.32
N SER A 88 23.94 -5.62 -19.38
CA SER A 88 23.12 -6.82 -19.54
C SER A 88 22.18 -6.74 -20.75
N GLU A 89 21.58 -5.57 -21.02
CA GLU A 89 20.74 -5.38 -22.20
C GLU A 89 21.53 -5.56 -23.51
N LYS A 90 22.79 -5.10 -23.57
CA LYS A 90 23.66 -5.32 -24.72
C LYS A 90 24.00 -6.79 -24.91
N GLU A 91 24.37 -7.48 -23.83
CA GLU A 91 24.68 -8.92 -23.85
C GLU A 91 23.49 -9.76 -24.31
N VAL A 92 22.29 -9.47 -23.76
CA VAL A 92 21.04 -10.14 -24.17
C VAL A 92 20.73 -9.87 -25.65
N ASN A 93 20.84 -8.63 -26.11
CA ASN A 93 20.55 -8.26 -27.50
C ASN A 93 21.52 -8.92 -28.51
N ALA A 94 22.75 -9.21 -28.09
CA ALA A 94 23.74 -9.92 -28.91
C ALA A 94 23.41 -11.42 -29.08
N ILE A 95 22.65 -12.02 -28.16
CA ILE A 95 22.22 -13.42 -28.24
C ILE A 95 21.08 -13.60 -29.25
N TYR A 96 20.21 -12.60 -29.38
CA TYR A 96 19.05 -12.66 -30.28
C TYR A 96 19.44 -12.47 -31.76
N THR A 97 18.71 -13.13 -32.65
CA THR A 97 18.74 -12.81 -34.09
C THR A 97 18.02 -11.49 -34.36
N GLU A 98 18.23 -10.89 -35.54
CA GLU A 98 17.52 -9.67 -35.91
C GLU A 98 15.99 -9.87 -35.94
N ALA A 99 15.53 -11.01 -36.45
CA ALA A 99 14.11 -11.37 -36.48
C ALA A 99 13.52 -11.48 -35.06
N GLN A 100 14.24 -12.13 -34.13
CA GLN A 100 13.82 -12.23 -32.73
C GLN A 100 13.80 -10.88 -32.03
N ARG A 101 14.77 -9.99 -32.30
CA ARG A 101 14.74 -8.61 -31.76
C ARG A 101 13.51 -7.84 -32.23
N LYS A 102 13.16 -7.94 -33.52
CA LYS A 102 11.93 -7.31 -34.05
C LYS A 102 10.68 -7.88 -33.40
N LYS A 103 10.58 -9.21 -33.25
CA LYS A 103 9.47 -9.89 -32.56
C LYS A 103 9.38 -9.47 -31.09
N LEU A 104 10.52 -9.32 -30.41
CA LEU A 104 10.56 -8.87 -29.01
C LEU A 104 10.00 -7.45 -28.89
N VAL A 105 10.39 -6.51 -29.75
CA VAL A 105 9.84 -5.14 -29.76
C VAL A 105 8.31 -5.15 -29.98
N GLU A 106 7.82 -6.00 -30.88
CA GLU A 106 6.38 -6.16 -31.11
C GLU A 106 5.65 -6.73 -29.88
N LEU A 107 6.22 -7.77 -29.27
CA LEU A 107 5.69 -8.40 -28.06
C LEU A 107 5.69 -7.44 -26.87
N GLU A 108 6.73 -6.64 -26.70
CA GLU A 108 6.79 -5.58 -25.70
C GLU A 108 5.71 -4.53 -25.95
N ALA A 109 5.51 -4.09 -27.20
CA ALA A 109 4.43 -3.17 -27.54
C ALA A 109 3.05 -3.80 -27.29
N GLN A 110 2.87 -5.10 -27.56
CA GLN A 110 1.64 -5.82 -27.24
C GLN A 110 1.42 -5.95 -25.73
N GLN A 111 2.44 -6.29 -24.97
CA GLN A 111 2.36 -6.41 -23.51
C GLN A 111 2.11 -5.05 -22.87
N GLN A 112 2.76 -3.99 -23.37
CA GLN A 112 2.49 -2.62 -22.96
C GLN A 112 1.04 -2.23 -23.27
N ARG A 113 0.49 -2.63 -24.43
CA ARG A 113 -0.94 -2.44 -24.74
C ARG A 113 -1.82 -3.20 -23.77
N LYS A 114 -1.57 -4.48 -23.50
CA LYS A 114 -2.32 -5.30 -22.54
C LYS A 114 -2.21 -4.77 -21.11
N TRP A 115 -1.07 -4.18 -20.75
CA TRP A 115 -0.86 -3.63 -19.42
C TRP A 115 -1.47 -2.25 -19.28
N ASN A 116 -1.42 -1.43 -20.32
CA ASN A 116 -2.22 -0.20 -20.40
C ASN A 116 -3.70 -0.57 -20.33
N GLU A 117 -4.14 -1.54 -21.12
CA GLU A 117 -5.48 -2.11 -21.05
C GLU A 117 -5.77 -2.57 -19.63
N PHE A 118 -4.99 -3.43 -18.98
CA PHE A 118 -5.20 -3.84 -17.58
C PHE A 118 -5.27 -2.67 -16.59
N ARG A 119 -4.38 -1.68 -16.73
CA ARG A 119 -4.38 -0.50 -15.87
C ARG A 119 -5.61 0.36 -16.08
N TYR A 120 -6.13 0.38 -17.30
CA TYR A 120 -7.29 1.15 -17.66
C TYR A 120 -8.57 0.30 -17.71
N THR A 121 -8.56 -1.04 -17.63
CA THR A 121 -9.65 -1.91 -18.13
C THR A 121 -10.97 -1.66 -17.46
N GLY A 122 -10.94 -1.41 -16.15
CA GLY A 122 -12.15 -1.02 -15.42
C GLY A 122 -12.75 0.26 -15.99
N MET A 123 -11.92 1.27 -16.25
CA MET A 123 -12.36 2.59 -16.69
C MET A 123 -12.46 2.73 -18.23
N SER A 124 -11.57 2.12 -19.01
CA SER A 124 -11.54 2.20 -20.48
C SER A 124 -12.74 1.51 -21.11
N THR A 125 -13.12 0.35 -20.56
CA THR A 125 -14.33 -0.37 -20.98
C THR A 125 -15.57 0.43 -20.60
N GLU A 126 -15.63 0.97 -19.38
CA GLU A 126 -16.76 1.79 -18.89
C GLU A 126 -16.91 3.12 -19.67
N LEU A 127 -15.80 3.68 -20.14
CA LEU A 127 -15.76 4.91 -20.93
C LEU A 127 -15.87 4.69 -22.44
N GLY A 128 -15.77 3.44 -22.91
CA GLY A 128 -15.76 3.12 -24.35
C GLY A 128 -14.65 3.82 -25.11
N LEU A 129 -13.41 3.77 -24.61
CA LEU A 129 -12.27 4.42 -25.27
C LEU A 129 -11.93 3.73 -26.60
N ILE A 130 -11.73 4.52 -27.65
CA ILE A 130 -11.30 4.02 -28.97
C ILE A 130 -9.77 3.97 -29.12
N ASP A 131 -9.27 3.24 -30.11
CA ASP A 131 -7.83 3.03 -30.34
C ASP A 131 -7.01 4.32 -30.46
N ASP A 132 -7.55 5.35 -31.11
CA ASP A 132 -6.89 6.66 -31.23
C ASP A 132 -6.75 7.34 -29.85
N GLN A 133 -7.78 7.29 -29.02
CA GLN A 133 -7.73 7.84 -27.66
C GLN A 133 -6.73 7.07 -26.79
N MET A 134 -6.71 5.73 -26.91
CA MET A 134 -5.76 4.88 -26.19
C MET A 134 -4.31 5.18 -26.60
N THR A 135 -4.06 5.38 -27.90
CA THR A 135 -2.75 5.78 -28.42
C THR A 135 -2.31 7.15 -27.87
N LYS A 136 -3.21 8.14 -27.88
CA LYS A 136 -2.95 9.47 -27.33
C LYS A 136 -2.66 9.43 -25.83
N LEU A 137 -3.46 8.70 -25.05
CA LEU A 137 -3.22 8.52 -23.61
C LEU A 137 -1.90 7.82 -23.32
N ALA A 138 -1.52 6.82 -24.13
CA ALA A 138 -0.23 6.15 -24.00
C ALA A 138 0.95 7.12 -24.23
N ALA A 139 0.85 8.00 -25.23
CA ALA A 139 1.85 9.04 -25.46
C ALA A 139 1.96 10.03 -24.29
N VAL A 140 0.81 10.48 -23.75
CA VAL A 140 0.78 11.37 -22.58
C VAL A 140 1.39 10.68 -21.34
N ALA A 141 1.08 9.40 -21.11
CA ALA A 141 1.64 8.62 -20.01
C ALA A 141 3.15 8.41 -20.13
N LYS A 142 3.66 8.12 -21.33
CA LYS A 142 5.10 7.99 -21.58
C LYS A 142 5.85 9.29 -21.25
N ALA A 143 5.33 10.43 -21.70
CA ALA A 143 5.91 11.73 -21.36
C ALA A 143 5.89 12.02 -19.85
N GLN A 144 4.83 11.59 -19.14
CA GLN A 144 4.76 11.69 -17.68
C GLN A 144 5.82 10.80 -17.00
N GLU A 145 6.05 9.58 -17.50
CA GLU A 145 7.04 8.66 -16.93
C GLU A 145 8.46 9.24 -17.00
N GLU A 146 8.85 9.82 -18.13
CA GLU A 146 10.16 10.44 -18.31
C GLU A 146 10.40 11.57 -17.29
N ARG A 147 9.39 12.44 -17.08
CA ARG A 147 9.47 13.53 -16.10
C ARG A 147 9.41 13.03 -14.66
N SER A 148 8.59 12.01 -14.40
CA SER A 148 8.51 11.33 -13.09
C SER A 148 9.86 10.75 -12.71
N ARG A 149 10.55 10.12 -13.67
CA ARG A 149 11.89 9.57 -13.51
C ARG A 149 12.90 10.66 -13.19
N ALA A 150 12.85 11.79 -13.90
CA ALA A 150 13.71 12.94 -13.62
C ALA A 150 13.50 13.48 -12.19
N ILE A 151 12.25 13.66 -11.74
CA ILE A 151 11.95 14.08 -10.35
C ILE A 151 12.49 13.07 -9.33
N PHE A 152 12.37 11.77 -9.62
CA PHE A 152 12.84 10.74 -8.70
C PHE A 152 14.37 10.70 -8.59
N GLN A 153 15.06 10.85 -9.72
CA GLN A 153 16.52 10.83 -9.83
C GLN A 153 17.19 12.12 -9.35
N ASP A 154 16.44 13.22 -9.27
CA ASP A 154 16.93 14.50 -8.77
C ASP A 154 17.15 14.43 -7.24
N GLY A 155 18.37 14.06 -6.86
CA GLY A 155 18.83 13.99 -5.47
C GLY A 155 18.96 15.36 -4.80
N THR A 156 18.89 16.45 -5.56
CA THR A 156 19.00 17.82 -5.04
C THR A 156 17.68 18.32 -4.44
N LEU A 157 16.55 17.67 -4.77
CA LEU A 157 15.24 18.07 -4.29
C LEU A 157 14.99 17.59 -2.87
N ASP A 158 14.64 18.52 -2.00
CA ASP A 158 14.04 18.19 -0.73
C ASP A 158 12.64 17.57 -0.91
N ARG A 159 12.06 17.07 0.19
CA ARG A 159 10.76 16.41 0.19
C ARG A 159 9.63 17.32 -0.33
N LYS A 160 9.63 18.60 0.03
CA LYS A 160 8.58 19.56 -0.34
C LYS A 160 8.69 19.91 -1.82
N GLN A 161 9.89 20.24 -2.29
CA GLN A 161 10.14 20.51 -3.70
C GLN A 161 9.77 19.32 -4.58
N ARG A 162 10.09 18.10 -4.14
CA ARG A 162 9.71 16.86 -4.82
C ARG A 162 8.18 16.72 -4.88
N GLN A 163 7.48 16.96 -3.77
CA GLN A 163 6.02 16.93 -3.72
C GLN A 163 5.39 17.97 -4.65
N ASP A 164 5.91 19.20 -4.67
CA ASP A 164 5.40 20.29 -5.53
C ASP A 164 5.60 19.95 -7.01
N LYS A 165 6.77 19.43 -7.40
CA LYS A 165 7.02 18.95 -8.77
C LYS A 165 6.09 17.78 -9.15
N TRP A 166 5.83 16.85 -8.22
CA TRP A 166 4.87 15.77 -8.46
C TRP A 166 3.44 16.27 -8.63
N ALA A 167 3.02 17.26 -7.84
CA ALA A 167 1.69 17.85 -7.96
C ALA A 167 1.53 18.57 -9.31
N ALA A 168 2.53 19.35 -9.71
CA ALA A 168 2.55 20.03 -11.01
C ALA A 168 2.53 19.03 -12.19
N LEU A 169 3.37 17.99 -12.15
CA LEU A 169 3.39 16.93 -13.16
C LEU A 169 2.03 16.20 -13.23
N THR A 170 1.40 15.93 -12.09
CA THR A 170 0.08 15.28 -12.04
C THR A 170 -1.00 16.17 -12.64
N ALA A 171 -0.98 17.48 -12.37
CA ALA A 171 -1.90 18.44 -12.94
C ALA A 171 -1.74 18.55 -14.46
N GLU A 172 -0.51 18.71 -14.94
CA GLU A 172 -0.22 18.78 -16.38
C GLU A 172 -0.65 17.49 -17.11
N PHE A 173 -0.36 16.33 -16.53
CA PHE A 173 -0.79 15.04 -17.08
C PHE A 173 -2.32 14.99 -17.19
N ARG A 174 -3.03 15.39 -16.12
CA ARG A 174 -4.48 15.45 -16.11
C ARG A 174 -5.01 16.35 -17.22
N ASP A 175 -4.49 17.56 -17.36
CA ASP A 175 -4.93 18.51 -18.38
C ASP A 175 -4.71 17.98 -19.80
N LYS A 176 -3.60 17.28 -20.04
CA LYS A 176 -3.32 16.66 -21.35
C LYS A 176 -4.22 15.44 -21.61
N ALA A 177 -4.46 14.61 -20.60
CA ALA A 177 -5.34 13.45 -20.71
C ALA A 177 -6.80 13.88 -20.92
N ASP A 178 -7.26 14.91 -20.21
CA ASP A 178 -8.63 15.40 -20.27
C ASP A 178 -8.99 15.93 -21.67
N LYS A 179 -8.02 16.42 -22.44
CA LYS A 179 -8.16 16.82 -23.85
C LYS A 179 -8.34 15.66 -24.83
N VAL A 180 -8.09 14.42 -24.41
CA VAL A 180 -8.27 13.21 -25.25
C VAL A 180 -9.70 12.68 -25.18
N PHE A 181 -10.41 12.96 -24.09
CA PHE A 181 -11.76 12.45 -23.84
C PHE A 181 -12.83 13.31 -24.49
N THR A 182 -13.97 12.69 -24.82
CA THR A 182 -15.19 13.43 -25.16
C THR A 182 -15.76 14.11 -23.91
N ALA A 183 -16.66 15.09 -24.09
CA ALA A 183 -17.32 15.77 -22.98
C ALA A 183 -18.06 14.79 -22.05
N GLU A 184 -18.73 13.78 -22.61
CA GLU A 184 -19.45 12.75 -21.84
C GLU A 184 -18.50 11.85 -21.04
N GLN A 185 -17.39 11.40 -21.67
CA GLN A 185 -16.35 10.62 -21.00
C GLN A 185 -15.71 11.43 -19.87
N LEU A 186 -15.41 12.71 -20.11
CA LEU A 186 -14.83 13.61 -19.11
C LEU A 186 -15.77 13.83 -17.92
N ALA A 187 -17.09 13.92 -18.16
CA ALA A 187 -18.07 14.00 -17.09
C ALA A 187 -18.08 12.72 -16.22
N LYS A 188 -18.06 11.53 -16.84
CA LYS A 188 -17.94 10.24 -16.11
C LYS A 188 -16.65 10.17 -15.29
N ILE A 189 -15.52 10.52 -15.90
CA ILE A 189 -14.21 10.54 -15.23
C ILE A 189 -14.23 11.52 -14.05
N THR A 190 -14.76 12.72 -14.24
CA THR A 190 -14.82 13.74 -13.18
C THR A 190 -15.67 13.25 -12.01
N LYS A 191 -16.79 12.59 -12.29
CA LYS A 191 -17.62 11.95 -11.26
C LYS A 191 -16.84 10.87 -10.51
N HIS A 192 -16.21 9.94 -11.23
CA HIS A 192 -15.43 8.86 -10.61
C HIS A 192 -14.26 9.39 -9.77
N ARG A 193 -13.52 10.40 -10.28
CA ARG A 193 -12.45 11.08 -9.54
C ARG A 193 -13.01 11.73 -8.26
N GLY A 194 -14.17 12.38 -8.34
CA GLY A 194 -14.85 12.95 -7.18
C GLY A 194 -15.23 11.89 -6.14
N GLU A 195 -15.72 10.73 -6.57
CA GLU A 195 -16.04 9.61 -5.68
C GLU A 195 -14.80 9.00 -5.03
N GLN A 196 -13.70 8.83 -5.77
CA GLN A 196 -12.43 8.34 -5.21
C GLN A 196 -11.83 9.34 -4.23
N GLN A 197 -11.83 10.63 -4.56
CA GLN A 197 -11.39 11.68 -3.65
C GLN A 197 -12.23 11.68 -2.37
N ARG A 198 -13.57 11.57 -2.50
CA ARG A 198 -14.45 11.42 -1.34
C ARG A 198 -14.08 10.22 -0.49
N LYS A 199 -13.84 9.05 -1.09
CA LYS A 199 -13.44 7.84 -0.35
C LYS A 199 -12.10 8.04 0.37
N ALA A 200 -11.15 8.74 -0.25
CA ALA A 200 -9.88 9.08 0.37
C ALA A 200 -10.05 10.08 1.53
N ASP A 201 -10.81 11.15 1.34
CA ASP A 201 -11.11 12.17 2.37
C ASP A 201 -11.85 11.52 3.56
N MET A 202 -12.82 10.65 3.28
CA MET A 202 -13.52 9.84 4.28
C MET A 202 -12.57 8.92 5.03
N ALA A 203 -11.70 8.19 4.33
CA ALA A 203 -10.72 7.30 4.96
C ALA A 203 -9.76 8.07 5.88
N GLN A 204 -9.41 9.31 5.51
CA GLN A 204 -8.53 10.17 6.29
C GLN A 204 -9.18 10.69 7.58
N VAL A 205 -10.47 11.04 7.53
CA VAL A 205 -11.18 11.66 8.67
C VAL A 205 -11.87 10.63 9.54
N ALA A 206 -12.59 9.68 8.93
CA ALA A 206 -13.40 8.68 9.63
C ALA A 206 -12.65 7.35 9.88
N GLY A 207 -11.50 7.14 9.24
CA GLY A 207 -10.81 5.85 9.21
C GLY A 207 -11.22 4.99 8.01
N TYR A 208 -10.41 3.97 7.69
CA TYR A 208 -10.59 3.17 6.48
C TYR A 208 -11.95 2.45 6.43
N GLY A 209 -12.62 2.58 5.29
CA GLY A 209 -13.69 1.66 4.88
C GLY A 209 -15.05 1.89 5.53
N ILE A 210 -15.37 3.11 5.98
CA ILE A 210 -16.74 3.49 6.34
C ILE A 210 -17.30 4.38 5.24
N ASP A 211 -18.27 3.87 4.48
CA ASP A 211 -19.02 4.65 3.49
C ASP A 211 -20.30 5.16 4.16
N PHE A 212 -20.35 6.48 4.37
CA PHE A 212 -21.57 7.16 4.79
C PHE A 212 -22.21 7.79 3.56
N GLU A 213 -23.52 7.61 3.43
CA GLU A 213 -24.34 8.37 2.50
C GLU A 213 -24.47 9.81 3.00
N LEU A 214 -23.41 10.59 2.82
CA LEU A 214 -23.36 12.00 3.21
C LEU A 214 -24.08 12.85 2.17
N ASN A 215 -24.87 13.83 2.60
CA ASN A 215 -25.46 14.84 1.72
C ASN A 215 -24.39 15.83 1.23
N GLU A 216 -24.76 16.77 0.35
CA GLU A 216 -23.79 17.70 -0.24
C GLU A 216 -23.08 18.60 0.77
N ASP A 217 -23.82 19.14 1.74
CA ASP A 217 -23.26 20.03 2.76
C ASP A 217 -22.35 19.28 3.73
N GLN A 218 -22.76 18.08 4.16
CA GLN A 218 -21.93 17.19 4.95
C GLN A 218 -20.63 16.86 4.21
N ARG A 219 -20.68 16.55 2.91
CA ARG A 219 -19.49 16.28 2.09
C ARG A 219 -18.54 17.48 2.05
N LYS A 220 -19.06 18.69 1.86
CA LYS A 220 -18.24 19.92 1.89
C LYS A 220 -17.54 20.08 3.24
N GLN A 221 -18.24 19.84 4.35
CA GLN A 221 -17.67 19.92 5.69
C GLN A 221 -16.61 18.83 5.94
N VAL A 222 -16.84 17.59 5.50
CA VAL A 222 -15.85 16.51 5.61
C VAL A 222 -14.59 16.83 4.80
N ASN A 223 -14.73 17.36 3.59
CA ASN A 223 -13.57 17.76 2.78
C ASN A 223 -12.74 18.86 3.47
N LEU A 224 -13.39 19.78 4.21
CA LEU A 224 -12.69 20.76 5.04
C LEU A 224 -11.95 20.07 6.20
N LEU A 225 -12.57 19.10 6.88
CA LEU A 225 -11.90 18.32 7.93
C LEU A 225 -10.71 17.51 7.41
N ALA A 226 -10.79 16.94 6.20
CA ALA A 226 -9.68 16.21 5.58
C ALA A 226 -8.49 17.13 5.28
N LYS A 227 -8.76 18.36 4.82
CA LYS A 227 -7.73 19.40 4.65
C LYS A 227 -7.13 19.84 5.98
N GLU A 228 -7.94 19.99 7.02
CA GLU A 228 -7.46 20.27 8.39
C GLU A 228 -6.55 19.14 8.89
N MET A 229 -6.95 17.88 8.69
CA MET A 229 -6.13 16.71 9.04
C MET A 229 -4.79 16.74 8.33
N THR A 230 -4.81 16.96 7.01
CA THR A 230 -3.59 17.05 6.20
C THR A 230 -2.66 18.16 6.69
N ARG A 231 -3.21 19.32 7.05
CA ARG A 231 -2.42 20.43 7.61
C ARG A 231 -1.80 20.03 8.95
N ALA A 232 -2.58 19.49 9.87
CA ALA A 232 -2.08 19.02 11.17
C ALA A 232 -0.97 17.98 11.02
N MET A 233 -1.10 17.03 10.08
CA MET A 233 -0.05 16.07 9.77
C MET A 233 1.22 16.73 9.28
N ASN A 234 1.10 17.69 8.35
CA ASN A 234 2.25 18.39 7.80
C ASN A 234 2.97 19.21 8.89
N GLU A 235 2.23 19.83 9.81
CA GLU A 235 2.79 20.55 10.97
C GLU A 235 3.56 19.59 11.89
N ILE A 236 2.96 18.46 12.29
CA ILE A 236 3.62 17.44 13.12
C ILE A 236 4.90 16.90 12.46
N TYR A 237 4.89 16.68 11.14
CA TYR A 237 6.07 16.19 10.42
C TYR A 237 7.10 17.28 10.10
N ALA A 238 6.72 18.55 10.09
CA ALA A 238 7.64 19.67 9.92
C ALA A 238 8.53 19.87 11.17
N GLU A 239 8.05 19.47 12.34
CA GLU A 239 8.83 19.47 13.59
C GLU A 239 9.91 18.35 13.54
N LYS A 240 11.10 18.71 13.03
CA LYS A 240 12.19 17.75 12.81
C LYS A 240 12.67 17.09 14.11
N ASP A 241 12.74 17.86 15.18
CA ASP A 241 13.34 17.45 16.45
C ASP A 241 12.34 16.77 17.41
N LEU A 242 11.06 16.72 17.05
CA LEU A 242 10.03 16.12 17.89
C LEU A 242 10.19 14.58 17.92
N PRO A 243 10.34 13.96 19.11
CA PRO A 243 10.46 12.51 19.26
C PRO A 243 9.28 11.76 18.63
N GLY A 244 9.50 10.51 18.23
CA GLY A 244 8.46 9.68 17.60
C GLY A 244 7.22 9.51 18.47
N GLU A 245 7.40 9.35 19.79
CA GLU A 245 6.31 9.22 20.76
C GLU A 245 5.48 10.51 20.87
N GLU A 246 6.13 11.67 20.94
CA GLU A 246 5.45 12.97 20.98
C GLU A 246 4.72 13.26 19.66
N LYS A 247 5.32 12.91 18.50
CA LYS A 247 4.63 12.96 17.19
C LYS A 247 3.37 12.11 17.19
N ALA A 248 3.46 10.89 17.72
CA ALA A 248 2.32 10.00 17.83
C ALA A 248 1.23 10.57 18.76
N ALA A 249 1.61 11.16 19.89
CA ALA A 249 0.67 11.81 20.81
C ALA A 249 -0.06 12.99 20.13
N LYS A 250 0.66 13.90 19.47
CA LYS A 250 0.05 15.02 18.71
C LYS A 250 -0.85 14.53 17.58
N TYR A 251 -0.47 13.44 16.92
CA TYR A 251 -1.30 12.81 15.88
C TYR A 251 -2.62 12.29 16.44
N LEU A 252 -2.57 11.55 17.54
CA LEU A 252 -3.75 11.00 18.21
C LEU A 252 -4.67 12.11 18.72
N GLU A 253 -4.11 13.20 19.26
CA GLU A 253 -4.88 14.37 19.68
C GLU A 253 -5.58 15.04 18.49
N SER A 254 -4.87 15.25 17.39
CA SER A 254 -5.41 15.81 16.15
C SER A 254 -6.54 14.94 15.59
N GLN A 255 -6.33 13.61 15.55
CA GLN A 255 -7.39 12.68 15.18
C GLN A 255 -8.59 12.79 16.10
N LYS A 256 -8.41 12.77 17.42
CA LYS A 256 -9.50 12.85 18.40
C LYS A 256 -10.34 14.11 18.19
N LYS A 257 -9.69 15.26 17.99
CA LYS A 257 -10.36 16.54 17.70
C LYS A 257 -11.16 16.49 16.41
N LEU A 258 -10.58 15.95 15.34
CA LEU A 258 -11.25 15.87 14.04
C LEU A 258 -12.38 14.84 14.02
N ARG A 259 -12.25 13.73 14.74
CA ARG A 259 -13.33 12.76 14.93
C ARG A 259 -14.52 13.38 15.67
N ALA A 260 -14.25 14.21 16.69
CA ALA A 260 -15.32 14.94 17.39
C ALA A 260 -16.09 15.87 16.42
N LYS A 261 -15.37 16.70 15.65
CA LYS A 261 -15.97 17.54 14.60
C LYS A 261 -16.72 16.72 13.55
N PHE A 262 -16.14 15.60 13.10
CA PHE A 262 -16.79 14.72 12.13
C PHE A 262 -18.10 14.16 12.67
N THR A 263 -18.12 13.76 13.94
CA THR A 263 -19.33 13.28 14.62
C THR A 263 -20.43 14.35 14.60
N GLU A 264 -20.09 15.63 14.78
CA GLU A 264 -21.05 16.76 14.70
C GLU A 264 -21.69 16.94 13.31
N ILE A 265 -20.97 16.61 12.23
CA ILE A 265 -21.48 16.68 10.85
C ILE A 265 -22.56 15.62 10.60
N LEU A 266 -22.48 14.48 11.31
CA LEU A 266 -23.37 13.34 11.09
C LEU A 266 -24.75 13.55 11.72
N ASN A 267 -25.78 13.07 11.02
CA ASN A 267 -27.11 12.91 11.62
C ASN A 267 -27.11 11.77 12.66
N ASP A 268 -28.21 11.62 13.40
CA ASP A 268 -28.29 10.67 14.52
C ASP A 268 -28.03 9.22 14.10
N GLU A 269 -28.54 8.79 12.95
CA GLU A 269 -28.37 7.43 12.45
C GLU A 269 -26.93 7.16 11.98
N GLN A 270 -26.38 8.08 11.19
CA GLN A 270 -24.99 8.06 10.76
C GLN A 270 -24.05 8.08 11.97
N ARG A 271 -24.34 8.88 13.00
CA ARG A 271 -23.57 8.97 14.23
C ARG A 271 -23.56 7.66 15.00
N LYS A 272 -24.72 6.99 15.13
CA LYS A 272 -24.81 5.66 15.75
C LYS A 272 -23.95 4.65 14.98
N ARG A 273 -24.06 4.61 13.64
CA ARG A 273 -23.23 3.76 12.79
C ARG A 273 -21.74 4.08 12.95
N TYR A 274 -21.38 5.34 13.01
CA TYR A 274 -20.00 5.79 13.22
C TYR A 274 -19.44 5.31 14.54
N ILE A 275 -20.16 5.47 15.65
CA ILE A 275 -19.73 4.99 16.96
C ILE A 275 -19.47 3.49 16.93
N VAL A 276 -20.38 2.70 16.35
CA VAL A 276 -20.21 1.25 16.21
C VAL A 276 -18.99 0.93 15.35
N GLU A 277 -18.77 1.62 14.23
CA GLU A 277 -17.59 1.41 13.39
C GLU A 277 -16.29 1.84 14.06
N GLN A 278 -16.28 2.90 14.86
CA GLN A 278 -15.12 3.28 15.67
C GLN A 278 -14.81 2.21 16.72
N GLU A 279 -15.82 1.68 17.40
CA GLU A 279 -15.66 0.54 18.31
C GLU A 279 -15.11 -0.68 17.56
N ILE A 280 -15.62 -0.97 16.36
CA ILE A 280 -15.17 -2.07 15.52
C ILE A 280 -13.73 -1.86 15.04
N LEU A 281 -13.32 -0.64 14.68
CA LEU A 281 -11.96 -0.31 14.23
C LEU A 281 -10.96 -0.37 15.39
N ASP A 282 -11.33 0.17 16.55
CA ASP A 282 -10.56 0.04 17.80
C ASP A 282 -10.33 -1.44 18.13
N LEU A 283 -11.34 -2.29 17.90
CA LEU A 283 -11.23 -3.75 18.04
C LEU A 283 -10.50 -4.40 16.84
N GLY A 284 -10.68 -3.88 15.63
CA GLY A 284 -10.27 -4.50 14.36
C GLY A 284 -8.77 -4.39 14.12
N TRP A 285 -8.12 -3.31 14.57
CA TRP A 285 -6.65 -3.24 14.64
C TRP A 285 -6.06 -4.39 15.48
N ILE A 286 -6.85 -4.93 16.41
CA ILE A 286 -6.47 -6.00 17.33
C ILE A 286 -6.78 -7.41 16.77
N PHE A 287 -7.76 -7.53 15.85
CA PHE A 287 -8.16 -8.80 15.21
C PHE A 287 -7.80 -8.88 13.71
N GLY A 288 -6.95 -7.99 13.21
CA GLY A 288 -6.58 -7.96 11.79
C GLY A 288 -7.73 -7.65 10.83
N GLY A 289 -8.72 -6.86 11.27
CA GLY A 289 -9.84 -6.38 10.44
C GLY A 289 -11.07 -7.30 10.39
N GLN A 290 -11.06 -8.45 11.08
CA GLN A 290 -12.13 -9.45 11.00
C GLN A 290 -13.31 -9.24 11.97
N THR A 291 -13.26 -8.22 12.84
CA THR A 291 -14.33 -7.92 13.82
C THR A 291 -15.68 -7.64 13.21
N ARG A 292 -15.73 -7.10 11.98
CA ARG A 292 -16.98 -6.87 11.24
C ARG A 292 -17.77 -8.14 10.98
N GLN A 293 -17.12 -9.30 11.00
CA GLN A 293 -17.75 -10.57 10.65
C GLN A 293 -18.40 -11.24 11.86
N LEU A 294 -18.13 -10.81 13.09
CA LEU A 294 -18.62 -11.48 14.30
C LEU A 294 -19.96 -10.96 14.81
N ASP A 295 -20.53 -9.90 14.23
CA ASP A 295 -21.83 -9.35 14.63
C ASP A 295 -21.98 -9.15 16.15
N LEU A 296 -20.93 -8.61 16.79
CA LEU A 296 -20.86 -8.46 18.25
C LEU A 296 -21.94 -7.50 18.76
N THR A 297 -22.60 -7.83 19.87
CA THR A 297 -23.53 -6.91 20.56
C THR A 297 -22.78 -5.75 21.22
N ALA A 298 -23.48 -4.67 21.57
CA ALA A 298 -22.87 -3.53 22.26
C ALA A 298 -22.21 -3.92 23.60
N ASP A 299 -22.87 -4.77 24.38
CA ASP A 299 -22.33 -5.31 25.64
C ASP A 299 -21.07 -6.15 25.41
N GLN A 300 -21.09 -7.04 24.40
CA GLN A 300 -19.91 -7.83 24.02
C GLN A 300 -18.75 -6.92 23.62
N ARG A 301 -18.97 -5.91 22.76
CA ARG A 301 -17.92 -4.96 22.36
C ARG A 301 -17.33 -4.22 23.55
N GLY A 302 -18.17 -3.77 24.49
CA GLY A 302 -17.74 -3.13 25.73
C GLY A 302 -16.84 -4.03 26.57
N LYS A 303 -17.27 -5.28 26.83
CA LYS A 303 -16.48 -6.25 27.61
C LYS A 303 -15.17 -6.63 26.93
N ILE A 304 -15.19 -6.86 25.62
CA ILE A 304 -13.98 -7.18 24.84
C ILE A 304 -13.00 -6.00 24.86
N LYS A 305 -13.49 -4.75 24.77
CA LYS A 305 -12.65 -3.54 24.85
C LYS A 305 -11.93 -3.45 26.21
N THR A 306 -12.65 -3.66 27.31
CA THR A 306 -12.06 -3.67 28.66
C THR A 306 -11.02 -4.78 28.80
N LEU A 307 -11.38 -6.01 28.43
CA LEU A 307 -10.49 -7.18 28.49
C LEU A 307 -9.18 -6.93 27.72
N ARG A 308 -9.27 -6.33 26.52
CA ARG A 308 -8.10 -6.00 25.70
C ARG A 308 -7.22 -4.90 26.30
N LYS A 309 -7.81 -3.89 26.92
CA LYS A 309 -7.05 -2.84 27.61
C LYS A 309 -6.22 -3.45 28.74
N GLU A 310 -6.85 -4.28 29.57
CA GLU A 310 -6.17 -5.00 30.65
C GLU A 310 -5.05 -5.90 30.12
N HIS A 311 -5.31 -6.62 29.02
CA HIS A 311 -4.29 -7.43 28.36
C HIS A 311 -3.09 -6.60 27.87
N ALA A 312 -3.34 -5.44 27.25
CA ALA A 312 -2.29 -4.57 26.75
C ALA A 312 -1.45 -3.97 27.89
N ASP A 313 -2.09 -3.57 28.99
CA ASP A 313 -1.42 -3.05 30.18
C ASP A 313 -0.53 -4.13 30.81
N LYS A 314 -1.06 -5.35 31.04
CA LYS A 314 -0.27 -6.50 31.54
C LYS A 314 0.87 -6.90 30.61
N THR A 315 0.65 -6.85 29.29
CA THR A 315 1.73 -7.11 28.32
C THR A 315 2.84 -6.07 28.45
N ARG A 316 2.50 -4.77 28.58
CA ARG A 316 3.48 -3.71 28.82
C ARG A 316 4.25 -3.94 30.12
N GLU A 317 3.59 -4.32 31.20
CA GLU A 317 4.24 -4.66 32.48
C GLU A 317 5.24 -5.81 32.34
N ILE A 318 4.86 -6.91 31.66
CA ILE A 318 5.74 -8.06 31.42
C ILE A 318 7.02 -7.64 30.68
N PHE A 319 6.91 -6.77 29.66
CA PHE A 319 8.07 -6.37 28.87
C PHE A 319 8.88 -5.24 29.52
N ALA A 320 8.28 -4.42 30.37
CA ALA A 320 8.95 -3.38 31.15
C ALA A 320 9.79 -3.92 32.31
N ASP A 321 9.49 -5.13 32.82
CA ASP A 321 10.27 -5.81 33.85
C ASP A 321 11.74 -5.99 33.41
N LYS A 322 12.68 -5.27 34.04
CA LYS A 322 14.10 -5.35 33.67
C LYS A 322 14.83 -6.54 34.29
N GLU A 323 14.22 -7.22 35.26
CA GLU A 323 14.83 -8.32 36.01
C GLU A 323 14.57 -9.68 35.34
N SER A 324 13.41 -9.84 34.67
CA SER A 324 13.09 -11.07 33.93
C SER A 324 13.94 -11.25 32.67
N SER A 325 14.42 -12.48 32.44
CA SER A 325 15.03 -12.87 31.16
C SER A 325 14.01 -12.83 30.02
N GLN A 326 14.49 -12.72 28.78
CA GLN A 326 13.61 -12.70 27.60
C GLN A 326 12.73 -13.96 27.52
N GLU A 327 13.26 -15.13 27.87
CA GLU A 327 12.52 -16.39 27.90
C GLU A 327 11.38 -16.39 28.94
N VAL A 328 11.63 -15.81 30.11
CA VAL A 328 10.59 -15.66 31.14
C VAL A 328 9.50 -14.70 30.66
N LYS A 329 9.88 -13.59 30.01
CA LYS A 329 8.91 -12.63 29.45
C LYS A 329 8.05 -13.24 28.35
N THR A 330 8.65 -13.98 27.41
CA THR A 330 7.90 -14.62 26.32
C THR A 330 6.95 -15.68 26.87
N LYS A 331 7.36 -16.45 27.88
CA LYS A 331 6.47 -17.41 28.55
C LYS A 331 5.30 -16.71 29.26
N LYS A 332 5.56 -15.69 30.08
CA LYS A 332 4.51 -14.89 30.75
C LYS A 332 3.53 -14.29 29.73
N ALA A 333 4.04 -13.76 28.61
CA ALA A 333 3.20 -13.21 27.55
C ALA A 333 2.36 -14.29 26.86
N SER A 334 2.92 -15.47 26.62
CA SER A 334 2.19 -16.63 26.06
C SER A 334 1.06 -17.08 27.00
N ASP A 335 1.33 -17.19 28.29
CA ASP A 335 0.33 -17.59 29.29
C ASP A 335 -0.79 -16.53 29.39
N LEU A 336 -0.42 -15.24 29.37
CA LEU A 336 -1.37 -14.13 29.33
C LEU A 336 -2.25 -14.17 28.07
N ASN A 337 -1.66 -14.42 26.89
CA ASN A 337 -2.39 -14.55 25.63
C ASN A 337 -3.39 -15.71 25.68
N ALA A 338 -2.99 -16.86 26.25
CA ALA A 338 -3.86 -18.03 26.40
C ALA A 338 -5.06 -17.74 27.32
N ALA A 339 -4.81 -17.15 28.49
CA ALA A 339 -5.86 -16.74 29.43
C ALA A 339 -6.82 -15.71 28.80
N HIS A 340 -6.27 -14.74 28.07
CA HIS A 340 -7.04 -13.73 27.34
C HIS A 340 -7.95 -14.35 26.29
N ASN A 341 -7.44 -15.30 25.49
CA ASN A 341 -8.25 -15.97 24.48
C ASN A 341 -9.40 -16.77 25.10
N LEU A 342 -9.19 -17.43 26.24
CA LEU A 342 -10.26 -18.13 26.96
C LEU A 342 -11.35 -17.16 27.45
N THR A 343 -10.96 -16.02 28.03
CA THR A 343 -11.94 -15.02 28.46
C THR A 343 -12.67 -14.40 27.27
N LEU A 344 -11.98 -14.18 26.16
CA LEU A 344 -12.60 -13.71 24.93
C LEU A 344 -13.63 -14.70 24.39
N GLU A 345 -13.30 -15.99 24.30
CA GLU A 345 -14.24 -17.02 23.85
C GLU A 345 -15.48 -17.10 24.74
N ALA A 346 -15.33 -16.89 26.05
CA ALA A 346 -16.46 -16.85 26.98
C ALA A 346 -17.39 -15.63 26.79
N LEU A 347 -16.92 -14.57 26.14
CA LEU A 347 -17.73 -13.40 25.79
C LEU A 347 -18.50 -13.57 24.48
N LEU A 348 -18.18 -14.60 23.69
CA LEU A 348 -18.73 -14.85 22.37
C LEU A 348 -19.78 -15.97 22.40
N THR A 349 -20.74 -15.93 21.48
CA THR A 349 -21.63 -17.07 21.24
C THR A 349 -20.86 -18.21 20.58
N GLU A 350 -21.39 -19.43 20.64
CA GLU A 350 -20.76 -20.59 19.98
C GLU A 350 -20.54 -20.35 18.47
N ALA A 351 -21.52 -19.74 17.79
CA ALA A 351 -21.41 -19.39 16.38
C ALA A 351 -20.30 -18.36 16.11
N GLN A 352 -20.19 -17.33 16.96
CA GLN A 352 -19.13 -16.32 16.88
C GLN A 352 -17.75 -16.92 17.15
N THR A 353 -17.62 -17.77 18.17
CA THR A 353 -16.37 -18.48 18.50
C THR A 353 -15.93 -19.40 17.37
N LYS A 354 -16.87 -20.14 16.76
CA LYS A 354 -16.59 -20.97 15.59
C LYS A 354 -16.06 -20.13 14.44
N LYS A 355 -16.74 -19.03 14.11
CA LYS A 355 -16.33 -18.11 13.05
C LYS A 355 -14.94 -17.51 13.30
N LEU A 356 -14.68 -17.06 14.53
CA LEU A 356 -13.39 -16.54 14.97
C LEU A 356 -12.26 -17.58 14.74
N LYS A 357 -12.49 -18.86 15.06
CA LYS A 357 -11.52 -19.96 14.90
C LYS A 357 -11.31 -20.38 13.44
N GLU A 358 -12.33 -20.24 12.59
CA GLU A 358 -12.21 -20.52 11.15
C GLU A 358 -11.37 -19.45 10.44
N GLU A 359 -11.54 -18.20 10.86
CA GLU A 359 -10.90 -17.02 10.27
C GLU A 359 -9.48 -16.78 10.80
N LEU A 360 -9.21 -17.13 12.06
CA LEU A 360 -7.90 -16.95 12.68
C LEU A 360 -7.17 -18.29 12.86
N ARG A 361 -5.87 -18.33 12.56
CA ARG A 361 -4.97 -19.42 12.96
C ARG A 361 -4.09 -18.96 14.13
N PRO A 362 -3.81 -19.83 15.11
CA PRO A 362 -2.81 -19.52 16.12
C PRO A 362 -1.46 -19.31 15.42
N ASN A 363 -0.81 -18.18 15.71
CA ASN A 363 0.54 -17.92 15.26
C ASN A 363 1.51 -18.84 16.03
N PRO A 364 2.34 -19.62 15.33
CA PRO A 364 3.18 -20.65 15.95
C PRO A 364 4.26 -20.09 16.90
N GLY A 365 4.59 -18.80 16.82
CA GLY A 365 5.59 -18.17 17.70
C GLY A 365 5.01 -17.39 18.88
N THR A 366 3.74 -16.99 18.84
CA THR A 366 3.14 -16.11 19.87
C THR A 366 1.89 -16.69 20.54
N GLY A 367 1.30 -17.74 19.96
CA GLY A 367 0.02 -18.31 20.39
C GLY A 367 -1.19 -17.40 20.12
N LEU A 368 -0.96 -16.18 19.60
CA LEU A 368 -2.03 -15.24 19.24
C LEU A 368 -2.74 -15.72 17.99
N LEU A 369 -4.06 -15.61 17.99
CA LEU A 369 -4.88 -15.78 16.80
C LEU A 369 -4.51 -14.71 15.77
N GLN A 370 -4.00 -15.12 14.61
CA GLN A 370 -3.68 -14.26 13.47
C GLN A 370 -4.62 -14.57 12.30
N PRO A 371 -4.98 -13.57 11.47
CA PRO A 371 -5.74 -13.81 10.25
C PRO A 371 -5.13 -14.95 9.45
N ARG A 372 -5.95 -15.89 8.98
CA ARG A 372 -5.57 -16.70 7.82
C ARG A 372 -5.34 -15.70 6.69
N THR A 373 -4.08 -15.35 6.42
CA THR A 373 -3.76 -14.57 5.25
C THR A 373 -4.38 -15.28 4.05
N LEU A 374 -5.23 -14.56 3.32
CA LEU A 374 -5.74 -15.02 2.03
C LEU A 374 -4.49 -15.32 1.19
N ARG A 375 -4.29 -16.61 0.88
CA ARG A 375 -3.25 -17.07 -0.03
C ARG A 375 -3.53 -16.58 -1.44
#